data_AF-A0A2G2QH06-F1
#
_entry.id   AF-A0A2G2QH06-F1
#
_cell.length_a   1.000
_cell.length_b   1.000
_cell.length_c   1.000
_cell.angle_alpha   90.00
_cell.angle_beta   90.00
_cell.angle_gamma   90.00
#
_symmetry.space_group_name_H-M   'P 1'
#
loop_
_entity.id
_entity.type
_entity.pdbx_description
1 polymer ?
#
loop_
_entity_poly.entity_id
_entity_poly.type
_entity_poly.pdbx_seq_one_letter_code
_entity_poly.pdbx_strand_id
1 'polypeptide(L)'
;MTDYEKYSLAIQMVSYLTLTIGLVVAVIQLWQLRKQRTSEHDWNRRSKAFEYSFSDDPEMLQVLTRLDMHMKVSSKKSSEIKLDEIERLSKSEYPEIKNDIHFALARLEYMCTAMKHSVADEKICRDLLENRAVAFFRFFHQYIDDIRDRRGSTKIFRNIEHYAIKWASKNNFEERRPTDK
;
A
#
# COMPACT_ATOMS: atom_id res chain seq x y z
N MET A 1 52.08 -28.88 44.48
CA MET A 1 50.82 -28.81 43.72
C MET A 1 50.14 -30.16 43.82
N THR A 2 49.08 -30.24 44.63
CA THR A 2 48.37 -31.51 44.87
C THR A 2 47.53 -31.87 43.65
N ASP A 3 47.30 -33.15 43.37
CA ASP A 3 46.59 -33.55 42.15
C ASP A 3 45.18 -32.95 42.07
N TYR A 4 44.54 -32.67 43.21
CA TYR A 4 43.29 -31.95 43.32
C TYR A 4 43.32 -30.53 42.71
N GLU A 5 44.40 -29.78 42.86
CA GLU A 5 44.55 -28.43 42.28
C GLU A 5 44.63 -28.48 40.76
N LYS A 6 45.25 -29.54 40.20
CA LYS A 6 45.31 -29.74 38.75
C LYS A 6 43.93 -30.03 38.17
N TYR A 7 43.14 -30.88 38.84
CA TYR A 7 41.77 -31.18 38.42
C TYR A 7 40.84 -29.97 38.54
N SER A 8 40.96 -29.16 39.60
CA SER A 8 40.11 -27.96 39.74
C SER A 8 40.41 -26.91 38.66
N LEU A 9 41.70 -26.71 38.33
CA LEU A 9 42.10 -25.82 37.24
C LEU A 9 41.60 -26.32 35.87
N ALA A 10 41.66 -27.62 35.62
CA ALA A 10 41.13 -28.22 34.39
C ALA A 10 39.61 -27.98 34.25
N ILE A 11 38.84 -28.18 35.32
CA ILE A 11 37.39 -27.96 35.33
C ILE A 11 37.05 -26.48 35.10
N GLN A 12 37.81 -25.56 35.70
CA GLN A 12 37.62 -24.11 35.49
C GLN A 12 37.89 -23.72 34.04
N MET A 13 38.96 -24.22 33.42
CA MET A 13 39.26 -23.95 32.01
C MET A 13 38.15 -24.45 31.07
N VAL A 14 37.63 -25.66 31.30
CA VAL A 14 36.51 -26.20 30.51
C VAL A 14 35.25 -25.35 30.70
N SER A 15 34.99 -24.88 31.92
CA SER A 15 33.84 -24.03 32.22
C SER A 15 33.93 -22.67 31.50
N TYR A 16 35.10 -22.02 31.53
CA TYR A 16 35.34 -20.77 30.80
C TYR A 16 35.22 -20.96 29.28
N LEU A 17 35.74 -22.08 28.75
CA LEU A 17 35.63 -22.39 27.33
C LEU A 17 34.15 -22.60 26.92
N THR A 18 33.38 -23.30 27.74
CA THR A 18 31.94 -23.49 27.51
C THR A 18 31.18 -22.16 27.57
N LEU A 19 31.49 -21.29 28.54
CA LEU A 19 30.87 -19.97 28.68
C LEU A 19 31.17 -19.06 27.49
N THR A 20 32.43 -19.03 27.03
CA THR A 20 32.84 -18.21 25.88
C THR A 20 32.19 -18.69 24.58
N ILE A 21 32.12 -20.01 24.36
CA ILE A 21 31.39 -20.57 23.22
C ILE A 21 29.90 -20.22 23.30
N GLY A 22 29.28 -20.36 24.49
CA GLY A 22 27.88 -19.98 24.70
C GLY A 22 27.61 -18.51 24.39
N LEU A 23 28.50 -17.61 24.82
CA LEU A 23 28.40 -16.18 24.54
C LEU A 23 28.50 -15.88 23.04
N VAL A 24 29.44 -16.51 22.34
CA VAL A 24 29.61 -16.35 20.89
C VAL A 24 28.36 -16.83 20.14
N VAL A 25 27.81 -18.00 20.50
CA VAL A 25 26.58 -18.53 19.91
C VAL A 25 25.40 -17.58 20.15
N ALA A 26 25.25 -17.04 21.36
CA ALA A 26 24.17 -16.10 21.69
C ALA A 26 24.26 -14.82 20.86
N VAL A 27 25.47 -14.27 20.67
CA VAL A 27 25.68 -13.07 19.82
C VAL A 27 25.31 -13.36 18.36
N ILE A 28 25.72 -14.53 17.83
CA ILE A 28 25.38 -14.95 16.46
C ILE A 28 23.86 -15.10 16.30
N GLN A 29 23.18 -15.73 17.26
CA GLN A 29 21.72 -15.89 17.23
C GLN A 29 21.00 -14.54 17.27
N LEU A 30 21.42 -13.62 18.14
CA LEU A 30 20.86 -12.26 18.19
C LEU A 30 21.06 -11.51 16.87
N TRP A 31 22.22 -11.67 16.23
CA TRP A 31 22.48 -11.06 14.94
C TRP A 31 21.60 -11.64 13.83
N GLN A 32 21.45 -12.97 13.78
CA GLN A 32 20.57 -13.65 12.84
C GLN A 32 19.09 -13.26 13.05
N LEU A 33 18.62 -13.19 14.30
CA LEU A 33 17.25 -12.75 14.64
C LEU A 33 16.99 -11.31 14.18
N ARG A 34 17.95 -10.40 14.38
CA ARG A 34 17.84 -9.02 13.87
C ARG A 34 17.72 -9.00 12.36
N LYS A 35 18.56 -9.78 11.66
CA LYS A 35 18.54 -9.87 10.20
C LYS A 35 17.24 -10.49 9.67
N GLN A 36 16.74 -11.55 10.31
CA GLN A 36 15.45 -12.16 9.98
C GLN A 36 14.31 -11.17 10.18
N ARG A 37 14.25 -10.49 11.33
CA ARG A 37 13.20 -9.49 11.60
C ARG A 37 13.18 -8.36 10.55
N THR A 38 14.35 -7.86 10.13
CA THR A 38 14.39 -6.84 9.07
C THR A 38 13.90 -7.37 7.73
N SER A 39 14.30 -8.61 7.38
CA SER A 39 13.86 -9.25 6.14
C SER A 39 12.36 -9.55 6.14
N GLU A 40 11.81 -9.99 7.27
CA GLU A 40 10.37 -10.23 7.45
C GLU A 40 9.58 -8.93 7.39
N HIS A 41 10.06 -7.84 8.02
CA HIS A 41 9.41 -6.54 7.92
C HIS A 41 9.37 -6.02 6.49
N ASP A 42 10.47 -6.13 5.74
CA ASP A 42 10.49 -5.74 4.33
C ASP A 42 9.60 -6.64 3.48
N TRP A 43 9.63 -7.97 3.70
CA TRP A 43 8.73 -8.90 3.04
C TRP A 43 7.26 -8.56 3.32
N ASN A 44 6.90 -8.33 4.58
CA ASN A 44 5.54 -8.00 4.99
C ASN A 44 5.10 -6.66 4.40
N ARG A 45 5.98 -5.66 4.35
CA ARG A 45 5.69 -4.36 3.72
C ARG A 45 5.39 -4.51 2.21
N ARG A 46 6.12 -5.39 1.52
CA ARG A 46 5.90 -5.71 0.10
C ARG A 46 4.62 -6.54 -0.10
N SER A 47 4.43 -7.58 0.69
CA SER A 47 3.24 -8.45 0.63
C SER A 47 1.96 -7.64 0.86
N LYS A 48 1.96 -6.72 1.82
CA LYS A 48 0.82 -5.82 2.05
C LYS A 48 0.57 -4.87 0.89
N ALA A 49 1.62 -4.38 0.22
CA ALA A 49 1.44 -3.57 -0.98
C ALA A 49 0.76 -4.37 -2.11
N PHE A 50 1.03 -5.67 -2.22
CA PHE A 50 0.34 -6.57 -3.16
C PHE A 50 -1.11 -6.86 -2.77
N GLU A 51 -1.41 -6.99 -1.47
CA GLU A 51 -2.80 -7.13 -0.99
C GLU A 51 -3.69 -5.92 -1.34
N TYR A 52 -3.06 -4.74 -1.48
CA TYR A 52 -3.74 -3.54 -1.99
C TYR A 52 -3.84 -3.49 -3.52
N SER A 53 -3.12 -4.36 -4.23
CA SER A 53 -3.34 -4.51 -5.66
C SER A 53 -4.75 -5.05 -5.87
N PHE A 54 -5.51 -4.36 -6.71
CA PHE A 54 -6.89 -4.74 -7.02
C PHE A 54 -7.04 -6.13 -7.65
N SER A 55 -5.94 -6.80 -7.94
CA SER A 55 -5.88 -8.11 -8.58
C SER A 55 -6.36 -9.25 -7.68
N ASP A 56 -6.20 -9.12 -6.36
CA ASP A 56 -6.51 -10.19 -5.41
C ASP A 56 -7.91 -10.09 -4.80
N ASP A 57 -8.66 -9.02 -5.09
CA ASP A 57 -10.00 -8.77 -4.55
C ASP A 57 -11.08 -8.91 -5.65
N PRO A 58 -11.80 -10.05 -5.71
CA PRO A 58 -12.82 -10.30 -6.72
C PRO A 58 -13.98 -9.30 -6.67
N GLU A 59 -14.34 -8.83 -5.48
CA GLU A 59 -15.43 -7.87 -5.29
C GLU A 59 -15.05 -6.53 -5.91
N MET A 60 -13.82 -6.08 -5.65
CA MET A 60 -13.32 -4.85 -6.23
C MET A 60 -13.17 -4.94 -7.75
N LEU A 61 -12.76 -6.10 -8.30
CA LEU A 61 -12.73 -6.31 -9.75
C LEU A 61 -14.14 -6.22 -10.37
N GLN A 62 -15.16 -6.76 -9.71
CA GLN A 62 -16.54 -6.65 -10.16
C GLN A 62 -17.03 -5.20 -10.13
N VAL A 63 -16.78 -4.48 -9.04
CA VAL A 63 -17.10 -3.05 -8.91
C VAL A 63 -16.45 -2.25 -10.04
N LEU A 64 -15.14 -2.44 -10.26
CA LEU A 64 -14.41 -1.77 -11.33
C LEU A 64 -14.97 -2.11 -12.71
N THR A 65 -15.35 -3.36 -12.95
CA THR A 65 -15.95 -3.81 -14.21
C THR A 65 -17.32 -3.16 -14.45
N ARG A 66 -18.17 -3.09 -13.43
CA ARG A 66 -19.48 -2.41 -13.53
C ARG A 66 -19.31 -0.92 -13.77
N LEU A 67 -18.41 -0.26 -13.04
CA LEU A 67 -18.09 1.15 -13.24
C LEU A 67 -17.58 1.41 -14.66
N ASP A 68 -16.72 0.55 -15.20
CA ASP A 68 -16.20 0.69 -16.56
C ASP A 68 -17.27 0.43 -17.62
N MET A 69 -18.15 -0.56 -17.42
CA MET A 69 -19.25 -0.88 -18.33
C MET A 69 -20.22 0.30 -18.50
N HIS A 70 -20.57 0.98 -17.41
CA HIS A 70 -21.56 2.06 -17.43
C HIS A 70 -20.95 3.46 -17.69
N MET A 71 -19.75 3.73 -17.18
CA MET A 71 -19.14 5.08 -17.26
C MET A 71 -17.91 5.15 -18.15
N LYS A 72 -17.38 4.02 -18.62
CA LYS A 72 -16.19 3.93 -19.47
C LYS A 72 -14.96 4.60 -18.83
N VAL A 73 -14.82 4.43 -17.51
CA VAL A 73 -13.79 5.08 -16.67
C VAL A 73 -12.38 4.86 -17.20
N SER A 74 -12.09 3.67 -17.76
CA SER A 74 -10.76 3.31 -18.28
C SER A 74 -10.48 3.88 -19.67
N SER A 75 -11.50 4.30 -20.43
CA SER A 75 -11.35 4.79 -21.81
C SER A 75 -11.62 6.29 -21.97
N LYS A 76 -12.32 6.94 -21.03
CA LYS A 76 -12.52 8.40 -21.03
C LYS A 76 -11.20 9.10 -20.67
N LYS A 77 -10.51 9.59 -21.69
CA LYS A 77 -9.15 10.14 -21.61
C LYS A 77 -8.95 11.38 -20.72
N SER A 78 -10.00 12.07 -20.25
CA SER A 78 -9.80 13.29 -19.45
C SER A 78 -11.07 13.94 -18.89
N SER A 79 -12.28 13.50 -19.25
CA SER A 79 -13.50 14.23 -18.87
C SER A 79 -13.95 13.79 -17.48
N GLU A 80 -13.84 14.69 -16.51
CA GLU A 80 -14.51 14.61 -15.22
C GLU A 80 -16.00 14.26 -15.43
N ILE A 81 -16.55 13.36 -14.60
CA ILE A 81 -17.97 13.04 -14.67
C ILE A 81 -18.77 14.09 -13.91
N LYS A 82 -19.85 14.58 -14.54
CA LYS A 82 -20.76 15.51 -13.86
C LYS A 82 -21.61 14.78 -12.84
N LEU A 83 -21.88 15.43 -11.70
CA LEU A 83 -22.80 14.92 -10.68
C LEU A 83 -24.17 14.54 -11.25
N ASP A 84 -24.71 15.34 -12.16
CA ASP A 84 -25.99 15.09 -12.83
C ASP A 84 -25.97 13.77 -13.63
N GLU A 85 -24.84 13.40 -14.22
CA GLU A 85 -24.67 12.16 -14.97
C GLU A 85 -24.69 10.96 -14.02
N ILE A 86 -24.00 11.07 -12.86
CA ILE A 86 -24.06 10.05 -11.80
C ILE A 86 -25.48 9.91 -11.28
N GLU A 87 -26.18 11.01 -11.03
CA GLU A 87 -27.55 10.98 -10.49
C GLU A 87 -28.55 10.39 -11.49
N ARG A 88 -28.42 10.74 -12.77
CA ARG A 88 -29.24 10.14 -13.83
C ARG A 88 -29.01 8.64 -13.90
N LEU A 89 -27.75 8.18 -13.96
CA LEU A 89 -27.43 6.75 -13.99
C LEU A 89 -27.94 6.03 -12.74
N SER A 90 -27.83 6.66 -11.57
CA SER A 90 -28.36 6.13 -10.30
C SER A 90 -29.88 5.96 -10.30
N LYS A 91 -30.62 6.70 -11.12
CA LYS A 91 -32.09 6.62 -11.19
C LYS A 91 -32.58 5.70 -12.30
N SER A 92 -31.79 5.46 -13.35
CA SER A 92 -32.22 4.70 -14.53
C SER A 92 -31.58 3.31 -14.62
N GLU A 93 -30.28 3.28 -14.88
CA GLU A 93 -29.58 2.09 -15.40
C GLU A 93 -28.71 1.42 -14.36
N TYR A 94 -28.22 2.17 -13.38
CA TYR A 94 -27.27 1.68 -12.39
C TYR A 94 -27.54 2.23 -10.99
N PRO A 95 -28.54 1.69 -10.26
CA PRO A 95 -28.95 2.17 -8.94
C PRO A 95 -27.81 2.20 -7.90
N GLU A 96 -26.90 1.25 -7.98
CA GLU A 96 -25.80 1.06 -7.01
C GLU A 96 -24.55 1.90 -7.32
N ILE A 97 -24.57 2.70 -8.40
CA ILE A 97 -23.39 3.45 -8.87
C ILE A 97 -22.72 4.30 -7.77
N LYS A 98 -23.51 4.94 -6.91
CA LYS A 98 -22.98 5.77 -5.82
C LYS A 98 -22.26 4.92 -4.77
N ASN A 99 -22.78 3.73 -4.47
CA ASN A 99 -22.14 2.80 -3.54
C ASN A 99 -20.84 2.27 -4.12
N ASP A 100 -20.84 1.90 -5.40
CA ASP A 100 -19.67 1.37 -6.09
C ASP A 100 -18.56 2.43 -6.25
N ILE A 101 -18.92 3.68 -6.57
CA ILE A 101 -17.96 4.80 -6.56
C ILE A 101 -17.40 5.00 -5.16
N HIS A 102 -18.25 5.02 -4.13
CA HIS A 102 -17.82 5.20 -2.75
C HIS A 102 -16.89 4.06 -2.30
N PHE A 103 -17.22 2.82 -2.62
CA PHE A 103 -16.41 1.65 -2.31
C PHE A 103 -15.03 1.73 -2.97
N ALA A 104 -14.98 2.05 -4.26
CA ALA A 104 -13.73 2.19 -5.00
C ALA A 104 -12.83 3.30 -4.41
N LEU A 105 -13.41 4.47 -4.11
CA LEU A 105 -12.70 5.59 -3.49
C LEU A 105 -12.24 5.27 -2.07
N ALA A 106 -13.07 4.59 -1.27
CA ALA A 106 -12.72 4.18 0.08
C ALA A 106 -11.56 3.18 0.09
N ARG A 107 -11.53 2.22 -0.84
CA ARG A 107 -10.43 1.27 -0.98
C ARG A 107 -9.11 1.98 -1.30
N LEU A 108 -9.14 2.94 -2.23
CA LEU A 108 -7.98 3.78 -2.57
C LEU A 108 -7.52 4.64 -1.38
N GLU A 109 -8.45 5.24 -0.63
CA GLU A 109 -8.15 6.03 0.57
C GLU A 109 -7.52 5.18 1.67
N TYR A 110 -8.01 3.96 1.89
CA TYR A 110 -7.45 3.03 2.86
C TYR A 110 -6.00 2.66 2.52
N MET A 111 -5.73 2.36 1.25
CA MET A 111 -4.36 2.14 0.78
C MET A 111 -3.48 3.39 0.97
N CYS A 112 -3.96 4.57 0.59
CA CYS A 112 -3.22 5.82 0.77
C CYS A 112 -2.90 6.09 2.24
N THR A 113 -3.81 5.72 3.14
CA THR A 113 -3.60 5.77 4.58
C THR A 113 -2.52 4.77 5.01
N ALA A 114 -2.54 3.54 4.49
CA ALA A 114 -1.53 2.53 4.78
C ALA A 114 -0.12 2.97 4.33
N MET A 115 0.00 3.62 3.17
CA MET A 115 1.27 4.21 2.71
C MET A 115 1.75 5.33 3.63
N LYS A 116 0.85 6.24 4.03
CA LYS A 116 1.17 7.35 4.92
C LYS A 116 1.74 6.88 6.27
N HIS A 117 1.26 5.75 6.76
CA HIS A 117 1.74 5.14 8.01
C HIS A 117 2.87 4.12 7.80
N SER A 118 3.49 4.06 6.61
CA SER A 118 4.59 3.14 6.28
C SER A 118 4.25 1.65 6.47
N VAL A 119 2.95 1.31 6.45
CA VAL A 119 2.47 -0.08 6.49
C VAL A 119 2.65 -0.75 5.12
N ALA A 120 2.46 0.02 4.05
CA ALA A 120 2.70 -0.39 2.67
C ALA A 120 3.83 0.45 2.06
N ASP A 121 4.61 -0.15 1.16
CA ASP A 121 5.71 0.53 0.47
C ASP A 121 5.17 1.48 -0.61
N GLU A 122 5.37 2.79 -0.44
CA GLU A 122 4.87 3.80 -1.39
C GLU A 122 5.37 3.55 -2.82
N LYS A 123 6.62 3.12 -2.99
CA LYS A 123 7.20 2.93 -4.32
C LYS A 123 6.46 1.83 -5.07
N ILE A 124 6.22 0.70 -4.40
CA ILE A 124 5.50 -0.44 -4.99
C ILE A 124 4.05 -0.08 -5.26
N CYS A 125 3.36 0.55 -4.29
CA CYS A 125 1.97 0.97 -4.48
C CYS A 125 1.81 1.96 -5.63
N ARG A 126 2.75 2.91 -5.78
CA ARG A 126 2.77 3.83 -6.92
C ARG A 126 2.90 3.08 -8.23
N ASP A 127 3.91 2.21 -8.37
CA ASP A 127 4.16 1.49 -9.62
C ASP A 127 2.96 0.61 -10.04
N LEU A 128 2.17 0.13 -9.07
CA LEU A 128 0.96 -0.67 -9.32
C LEU A 128 -0.30 0.17 -9.62
N LEU A 129 -0.47 1.32 -8.95
CA LEU A 129 -1.80 1.95 -8.80
C LEU A 129 -1.83 3.43 -9.15
N GLU A 130 -0.70 4.05 -9.48
CA GLU A 130 -0.60 5.48 -9.80
C GLU A 130 -1.63 5.91 -10.83
N ASN A 131 -1.65 5.26 -12.00
CA ASN A 131 -2.57 5.59 -13.08
C ASN A 131 -4.03 5.52 -12.64
N ARG A 132 -4.37 4.50 -11.84
CA ARG A 132 -5.74 4.28 -11.39
C ARG A 132 -6.13 5.29 -10.31
N ALA A 133 -5.28 5.55 -9.33
CA ALA A 133 -5.55 6.53 -8.27
C ALA A 133 -5.71 7.94 -8.84
N VAL A 134 -4.83 8.35 -9.76
CA VAL A 134 -4.90 9.66 -10.43
C VAL A 134 -6.15 9.75 -11.30
N ALA A 135 -6.46 8.73 -12.09
CA ALA A 135 -7.65 8.71 -12.93
C ALA A 135 -8.94 8.76 -12.11
N PHE A 136 -9.07 7.93 -11.07
CA PHE A 136 -10.26 7.88 -10.22
C PHE A 136 -10.47 9.20 -9.47
N PHE A 137 -9.41 9.77 -8.89
CA PHE A 137 -9.51 11.05 -8.20
C PHE A 137 -9.96 12.17 -9.15
N ARG A 138 -9.35 12.28 -10.34
CA ARG A 138 -9.73 13.28 -11.35
C ARG A 138 -11.14 13.07 -11.88
N PHE A 139 -11.52 11.81 -12.11
CA PHE A 139 -12.81 11.49 -12.71
C PHE A 139 -13.97 11.77 -11.74
N PHE A 140 -13.80 11.45 -10.46
CA PHE A 140 -14.83 11.60 -9.42
C PHE A 140 -14.64 12.82 -8.51
N HIS A 141 -13.87 13.83 -8.93
CA HIS A 141 -13.55 14.98 -8.08
C HIS A 141 -14.81 15.74 -7.62
N GLN A 142 -15.71 16.08 -8.55
CA GLN A 142 -17.04 16.63 -8.23
C GLN A 142 -17.87 15.79 -7.25
N TYR A 143 -17.80 14.46 -7.33
CA TYR A 143 -18.50 13.57 -6.38
C TYR A 143 -17.88 13.60 -4.98
N ILE A 144 -16.55 13.68 -4.91
CA ILE A 144 -15.82 13.82 -3.65
C ILE A 144 -16.22 15.13 -2.96
N ASP A 145 -16.29 16.23 -3.69
CA ASP A 145 -16.64 17.53 -3.15
C ASP A 145 -18.11 17.58 -2.67
N ASP A 146 -19.05 17.01 -3.43
CA ASP A 146 -20.45 16.87 -2.98
C ASP A 146 -20.57 16.09 -1.66
N ILE A 147 -19.79 15.02 -1.48
CA ILE A 147 -19.77 14.27 -0.21
C ILE A 147 -19.18 15.12 0.93
N ARG A 148 -18.09 15.85 0.67
CA ARG A 148 -17.42 16.70 1.66
C ARG A 148 -18.36 17.78 2.16
N ASP A 149 -19.10 18.41 1.25
CA ASP A 149 -20.08 19.44 1.56
C ASP A 149 -21.25 18.86 2.38
N ARG A 150 -21.82 17.73 1.96
CA ARG A 150 -22.94 17.08 2.67
C ARG A 150 -22.58 16.64 4.08
N ARG A 151 -21.33 16.19 4.31
CA ARG A 151 -20.86 15.71 5.62
C ARG A 151 -20.14 16.79 6.44
N GLY A 152 -19.94 17.98 5.89
CA GLY A 152 -19.24 19.08 6.55
C GLY A 152 -17.79 18.76 6.92
N SER A 153 -17.10 17.93 6.13
CA SER A 153 -15.74 17.46 6.47
C SER A 153 -14.83 17.39 5.25
N THR A 154 -13.81 18.25 5.24
CA THR A 154 -12.75 18.29 4.22
C THR A 154 -11.75 17.12 4.34
N LYS A 155 -11.87 16.30 5.38
CA LYS A 155 -10.95 15.17 5.61
C LYS A 155 -11.29 13.94 4.77
N ILE A 156 -12.50 13.90 4.19
CA ILE A 156 -12.96 12.76 3.39
C ILE A 156 -12.12 12.68 2.12
N PHE A 157 -11.57 11.50 1.84
CA PHE A 157 -10.72 11.24 0.67
C PHE A 157 -9.48 12.16 0.59
N ARG A 158 -8.95 12.61 1.74
CA ARG A 158 -7.81 13.52 1.78
C ARG A 158 -6.50 12.84 1.38
N ASN A 159 -6.31 11.57 1.75
CA ASN A 159 -5.05 10.91 1.47
C ASN A 159 -4.94 10.55 -0.02
N ILE A 160 -6.02 10.06 -0.65
CA ILE A 160 -6.04 9.83 -2.10
C ILE A 160 -5.78 11.12 -2.88
N GLU A 161 -6.37 12.25 -2.48
CA GLU A 161 -6.08 13.56 -3.08
C GLU A 161 -4.60 13.92 -2.98
N HIS A 162 -4.00 13.78 -1.79
CA HIS A 162 -2.58 14.06 -1.58
C HIS A 162 -1.70 13.23 -2.51
N TYR A 163 -1.91 11.92 -2.57
CA TYR A 163 -1.09 11.03 -3.41
C TYR A 163 -1.38 11.21 -4.90
N ALA A 164 -2.64 11.43 -5.30
CA ALA A 164 -3.00 11.70 -6.68
C ALA A 164 -2.32 12.98 -7.20
N ILE A 165 -2.30 14.06 -6.41
CA ILE A 165 -1.59 15.30 -6.77
C ILE A 165 -0.07 15.06 -6.80
N LYS A 166 0.47 14.38 -5.78
CA LYS A 166 1.90 14.04 -5.68
C LYS A 166 2.38 13.24 -6.90
N TRP A 167 1.60 12.27 -7.36
CA TRP A 167 1.94 11.43 -8.50
C TRP A 167 1.67 12.12 -9.84
N ALA A 168 0.55 12.84 -9.97
CA ALA A 168 0.24 13.62 -11.17
C ALA A 168 1.30 14.69 -11.48
N SER A 169 1.87 15.35 -10.46
CA SER A 169 2.92 16.35 -10.63
C SER A 169 4.25 15.76 -11.14
N LYS A 170 4.53 14.50 -10.84
CA LYS A 170 5.74 13.79 -11.31
C LYS A 170 5.64 13.32 -12.75
N ASN A 171 4.45 13.00 -13.24
CA ASN A 171 4.23 12.58 -14.63
C ASN A 171 4.47 13.67 -15.69
N ASN A 172 4.59 14.95 -15.29
CA ASN A 172 5.04 16.02 -16.19
C ASN A 172 6.57 16.08 -16.38
N PHE A 173 7.35 15.27 -15.64
CA PHE A 173 8.83 15.25 -15.73
C PHE A 173 9.40 13.98 -16.36
N GLU A 174 8.61 12.93 -16.58
CA GLU A 174 9.00 11.71 -17.29
C GLU A 174 8.25 11.58 -18.62
N GLU A 175 8.29 12.65 -19.42
CA GLU A 175 7.88 12.59 -20.83
C GLU A 175 8.80 11.60 -21.55
N ARG A 176 8.33 10.35 -21.63
CA ARG A 176 8.69 9.27 -22.56
C ARG A 176 10.16 9.27 -22.99
N ARG A 177 10.98 8.40 -22.38
CA ARG A 177 12.12 7.85 -23.14
C ARG A 177 11.54 7.21 -24.41
N PRO A 178 11.98 7.61 -25.62
CA PRO A 178 11.56 6.92 -26.82
C PRO A 178 12.05 5.48 -26.70
N THR A 179 11.13 4.52 -26.83
CA THR A 179 11.49 3.15 -27.16
C THR A 179 12.16 3.20 -28.53
N ASP A 180 13.48 3.09 -28.55
CA ASP A 180 14.24 2.81 -29.76
C ASP A 180 13.68 1.53 -30.40
N LYS A 181 13.41 1.64 -31.70
CA LYS A 181 12.92 0.57 -32.57
C LYS A 181 14.02 -0.42 -32.89
#